data_AF-A0A7Y0R1X0-F1
#
_entry.id   AF-A0A7Y0R1X0-F1
#
_cell.length_a   1.000
_cell.length_b   1.000
_cell.length_c   1.000
_cell.angle_alpha   90.00
_cell.angle_beta   90.00
_cell.angle_gamma   90.00
#
_symmetry.space_group_name_H-M   'P 1'
#
loop_
_entity.id
_entity.type
_entity.pdbx_description
1 polymer ?
#
loop_
_entity_poly.entity_id
_entity_poly.type
_entity_poly.pdbx_seq_one_letter_code
_entity_poly.pdbx_strand_id
1 'polypeptide(L)'
;SVHCHDDLGMSVANSIAAVQAGARQIEGTINGIGERAGNCSLEEIAMIIKTRQELLGVSTGIKHEEIHRTSKLVSQLCNMPIQSNNAVVGANAFSHSSGIHQDGMLKNKNTYEIMTPESIGLKNQALNLTSRSGRAAVKSHMDSMGYKEDEYNLDALYADFLKLADRKGQVFDYDLEALMHFSNLREEDDFYKLNYLSVQSGSVMATTSIKMQCGDAEMCEAAVGNGPVDALYQCIYRVTGYE
;
A
#
# COMPACT_ATOMS: atom_id res chain seq x y z
N SER A 1 35.27 -13.99 -8.81
CA SER A 1 33.85 -14.01 -8.42
C SER A 1 33.77 -14.03 -6.90
N VAL A 2 32.69 -13.51 -6.31
CA VAL A 2 32.35 -13.71 -4.90
C VAL A 2 30.91 -14.18 -4.76
N HIS A 3 30.67 -15.03 -3.77
CA HIS A 3 29.37 -15.63 -3.47
C HIS A 3 29.19 -15.57 -1.95
N CYS A 4 28.43 -14.59 -1.47
CA CYS A 4 28.28 -14.34 -0.04
C CYS A 4 26.89 -14.74 0.44
N HIS A 5 26.84 -15.55 1.50
CA HIS A 5 25.61 -15.87 2.24
C HIS A 5 25.36 -14.86 3.37
N ASP A 6 24.11 -14.80 3.83
CA ASP A 6 23.63 -13.77 4.76
C ASP A 6 23.50 -14.22 6.22
N ASP A 7 24.27 -15.24 6.63
CA ASP A 7 24.17 -15.84 7.97
C ASP A 7 24.30 -14.84 9.13
N LEU A 8 24.96 -13.69 8.90
CA LEU A 8 25.15 -12.59 9.86
C LEU A 8 24.58 -11.24 9.36
N GLY A 9 23.75 -11.23 8.31
CA GLY A 9 23.18 -9.99 7.76
C GLY A 9 24.20 -9.08 7.06
N MET A 10 25.31 -9.64 6.55
CA MET A 10 26.44 -8.89 5.99
C MET A 10 26.79 -9.29 4.55
N SER A 11 25.96 -10.09 3.88
CA SER A 11 26.24 -10.63 2.54
C SER A 11 26.49 -9.53 1.50
N VAL A 12 25.65 -8.49 1.49
CA VAL A 12 25.73 -7.34 0.59
C VAL A 12 26.98 -6.51 0.88
N ALA A 13 27.24 -6.20 2.15
CA ALA A 13 28.43 -5.44 2.56
C ALA A 13 29.73 -6.16 2.16
N ASN A 14 29.83 -7.47 2.41
CA ASN A 14 30.98 -8.29 2.03
C ASN A 14 31.18 -8.35 0.50
N SER A 15 30.08 -8.42 -0.25
CA SER A 15 30.12 -8.42 -1.71
C SER A 15 30.63 -7.09 -2.28
N ILE A 16 30.21 -5.95 -1.72
CA ILE A 16 30.71 -4.62 -2.10
C ILE A 16 32.18 -4.43 -1.70
N ALA A 17 32.58 -4.89 -0.50
CA ALA A 17 33.98 -4.86 -0.07
C ALA A 17 34.88 -5.67 -1.03
N ALA A 18 34.41 -6.82 -1.50
CA ALA A 18 35.14 -7.59 -2.50
C ALA A 18 35.29 -6.85 -3.84
N VAL A 19 34.26 -6.11 -4.28
CA VAL A 19 34.35 -5.26 -5.50
C VAL A 19 35.41 -4.18 -5.33
N GLN A 20 35.46 -3.52 -4.16
CA GLN A 20 36.50 -2.55 -3.81
C GLN A 20 37.89 -3.19 -3.79
N ALA A 21 38.00 -4.45 -3.38
CA ALA A 21 39.24 -5.23 -3.41
C ALA A 21 39.60 -5.80 -4.81
N GLY A 22 38.80 -5.50 -5.85
CA GLY A 22 39.11 -5.86 -7.24
C GLY A 22 38.23 -6.95 -7.84
N ALA A 23 37.28 -7.53 -7.10
CA ALA A 23 36.32 -8.47 -7.68
C ALA A 23 35.44 -7.76 -8.75
N ARG A 24 35.06 -8.49 -9.80
CA ARG A 24 34.24 -7.98 -10.92
C ARG A 24 33.00 -8.82 -11.22
N GLN A 25 32.71 -9.78 -10.34
CA GLN A 25 31.52 -10.63 -10.42
C GLN A 25 31.05 -10.90 -9.00
N ILE A 26 29.76 -10.64 -8.76
CA ILE A 26 29.03 -10.99 -7.55
C ILE A 26 27.97 -12.01 -7.96
N GLU A 27 27.86 -13.08 -7.20
CA GLU A 27 26.78 -14.05 -7.28
C GLU A 27 25.80 -13.81 -6.12
N GLY A 28 24.52 -13.83 -6.43
CA GLY A 28 23.44 -13.53 -5.50
C GLY A 28 22.11 -13.92 -6.09
N THR A 29 21.04 -13.56 -5.39
CA THR A 29 19.66 -13.87 -5.79
C THR A 29 18.76 -12.65 -5.63
N ILE A 30 17.63 -12.67 -6.35
CA ILE A 30 16.57 -11.68 -6.17
C ILE A 30 15.88 -11.95 -4.82
N ASN A 31 15.58 -10.91 -4.06
CA ASN A 31 14.99 -10.98 -2.72
C ASN A 31 15.90 -11.69 -1.69
N GLY A 32 17.18 -11.88 -2.00
CA GLY A 32 18.14 -12.56 -1.13
C GLY A 32 17.81 -14.03 -0.84
N ILE A 33 16.95 -14.68 -1.62
CA ILE A 33 16.56 -16.08 -1.39
C ILE A 33 17.76 -17.03 -1.46
N GLY A 34 17.77 -18.08 -0.64
CA GLY A 34 18.87 -19.04 -0.62
C GLY A 34 18.80 -19.97 0.57
N GLU A 35 19.87 -20.74 0.80
CA GLU A 35 19.97 -21.57 1.98
C GLU A 35 20.02 -20.73 3.26
N ARG A 36 19.40 -21.22 4.33
CA ARG A 36 19.47 -20.63 5.68
C ARG A 36 18.96 -19.18 5.69
N ALA A 37 19.85 -18.22 5.94
CA ALA A 37 19.55 -16.79 5.95
C ALA A 37 19.51 -16.18 4.54
N GLY A 38 19.92 -16.93 3.51
CA GLY A 38 19.85 -16.50 2.12
C GLY A 38 21.21 -16.14 1.52
N ASN A 39 21.14 -15.53 0.35
CA ASN A 39 22.29 -15.02 -0.40
C ASN A 39 22.28 -13.48 -0.41
N CYS A 40 23.38 -12.91 -0.87
CA CYS A 40 23.45 -11.50 -1.25
C CYS A 40 22.29 -11.10 -2.18
N SER A 41 21.56 -10.06 -1.79
CA SER A 41 20.45 -9.50 -2.58
C SER A 41 20.98 -8.75 -3.80
N LEU A 42 20.54 -9.17 -5.00
CA LEU A 42 20.96 -8.55 -6.26
C LEU A 42 20.36 -7.16 -6.47
N GLU A 43 19.12 -6.92 -6.03
CA GLU A 43 18.49 -5.60 -6.09
C GLU A 43 19.22 -4.57 -5.21
N GLU A 44 19.68 -4.99 -4.02
CA GLU A 44 20.49 -4.14 -3.14
C GLU A 44 21.85 -3.82 -3.76
N ILE A 45 22.55 -4.82 -4.31
CA ILE A 45 23.83 -4.61 -5.02
C ILE A 45 23.66 -3.69 -6.22
N ALA A 46 22.61 -3.90 -7.02
CA ALA A 46 22.33 -3.06 -8.18
C ALA A 46 22.15 -1.59 -7.77
N MET A 47 21.35 -1.33 -6.74
CA MET A 47 21.09 0.03 -6.28
C MET A 47 22.27 0.67 -5.54
N ILE A 48 23.09 -0.11 -4.83
CA ILE A 48 24.35 0.41 -4.26
C ILE A 48 25.30 0.84 -5.38
N ILE A 49 25.52 0.00 -6.40
CA ILE A 49 26.39 0.35 -7.53
C ILE A 49 25.82 1.55 -8.28
N LYS A 50 24.50 1.60 -8.53
CA LYS A 50 23.85 2.71 -9.23
C LYS A 50 23.98 4.04 -8.47
N THR A 51 23.71 4.05 -7.18
CA THR A 51 23.72 5.28 -6.35
C THR A 51 25.13 5.73 -5.97
N ARG A 52 26.11 4.80 -5.96
CA ARG A 52 27.52 5.08 -5.61
C ARG A 52 28.47 4.83 -6.77
N GLN A 53 27.99 4.93 -8.01
CA GLN A 53 28.75 4.61 -9.22
C GLN A 53 30.07 5.37 -9.29
N GLU A 54 30.06 6.67 -9.01
CA GLU A 54 31.26 7.52 -9.03
C GLU A 54 32.29 7.10 -7.96
N LEU A 55 31.82 6.73 -6.76
CA LEU A 55 32.68 6.30 -5.65
C LEU A 55 33.30 4.93 -5.91
N LEU A 56 32.52 4.00 -6.48
CA LEU A 56 32.95 2.61 -6.70
C LEU A 56 33.70 2.43 -8.03
N GLY A 57 33.53 3.34 -8.99
CA GLY A 57 34.19 3.27 -10.31
C GLY A 57 33.75 2.06 -11.15
N VAL A 58 32.58 1.49 -10.88
CA VAL A 58 32.04 0.32 -11.59
C VAL A 58 30.58 0.53 -11.96
N SER A 59 30.09 -0.20 -12.95
CA SER A 59 28.68 -0.18 -13.37
C SER A 59 28.19 -1.60 -13.68
N THR A 60 26.88 -1.77 -13.79
CA THR A 60 26.26 -3.04 -14.20
C THR A 60 25.35 -2.80 -15.42
N GLY A 61 25.04 -3.88 -16.14
CA GLY A 61 24.04 -3.86 -17.22
C GLY A 61 22.60 -4.13 -16.73
N ILE A 62 22.35 -4.06 -15.41
CA ILE A 62 21.04 -4.33 -14.83
C ILE A 62 20.06 -3.22 -15.23
N LYS A 63 18.85 -3.61 -15.62
CA LYS A 63 17.73 -2.69 -15.86
C LYS A 63 17.03 -2.42 -14.53
N HIS A 64 17.41 -1.33 -13.88
CA HIS A 64 16.96 -1.02 -12.51
C HIS A 64 15.44 -0.85 -12.44
N GLU A 65 14.83 -0.32 -13.50
CA GLU A 65 13.38 -0.10 -13.63
C GLU A 65 12.56 -1.40 -13.64
N GLU A 66 13.22 -2.57 -13.75
CA GLU A 66 12.59 -3.89 -13.69
C GLU A 66 12.73 -4.57 -12.32
N ILE A 67 13.46 -3.96 -11.37
CA ILE A 67 13.75 -4.55 -10.06
C ILE A 67 12.47 -4.88 -9.31
N HIS A 68 11.55 -3.91 -9.15
CA HIS A 68 10.32 -4.13 -8.37
C HIS A 68 9.44 -5.22 -8.98
N ARG A 69 9.30 -5.24 -10.31
CA ARG A 69 8.50 -6.25 -11.02
C ARG A 69 9.13 -7.63 -10.86
N THR A 70 10.45 -7.73 -11.02
CA THR A 70 11.20 -8.99 -10.89
C THR A 70 11.12 -9.53 -9.45
N SER A 71 11.29 -8.67 -8.47
CA SER A 71 11.16 -9.00 -7.03
C SER A 71 9.78 -9.58 -6.71
N LYS A 72 8.70 -8.93 -7.16
CA LYS A 72 7.33 -9.44 -7.00
C LYS A 72 7.11 -10.79 -7.69
N LEU A 73 7.61 -10.95 -8.92
CA LEU A 73 7.50 -12.21 -9.65
C LEU A 73 8.19 -13.37 -8.92
N VAL A 74 9.42 -13.16 -8.45
CA VAL A 74 10.17 -14.16 -7.68
C VAL A 74 9.44 -14.50 -6.37
N SER A 75 8.91 -13.50 -5.67
CA SER A 75 8.12 -13.71 -4.46
C SER A 75 6.91 -14.61 -4.70
N GLN A 76 6.18 -14.38 -5.80
CA GLN A 76 5.02 -15.20 -6.18
C GLN A 76 5.41 -16.63 -6.58
N LEU A 77 6.44 -16.77 -7.41
CA LEU A 77 6.89 -18.09 -7.90
C LEU A 77 7.47 -18.96 -6.79
N CYS A 78 8.20 -18.36 -5.85
CA CYS A 78 8.82 -19.07 -4.73
C CYS A 78 7.89 -19.21 -3.51
N ASN A 79 6.71 -18.57 -3.54
CA ASN A 79 5.81 -18.45 -2.38
C ASN A 79 6.51 -17.94 -1.11
N MET A 80 7.41 -16.97 -1.30
CA MET A 80 8.17 -16.33 -0.22
C MET A 80 7.84 -14.83 -0.21
N PRO A 81 7.08 -14.32 0.78
CA PRO A 81 6.71 -12.91 0.82
C PRO A 81 7.93 -12.02 1.04
N ILE A 82 7.94 -10.88 0.35
CA ILE A 82 8.96 -9.83 0.57
C ILE A 82 8.70 -9.19 1.94
N GLN A 83 9.73 -9.11 2.78
CA GLN A 83 9.61 -8.42 4.06
C GLN A 83 9.31 -6.94 3.84
N SER A 84 8.36 -6.37 4.58
CA SER A 84 7.92 -4.98 4.37
C SER A 84 9.06 -3.97 4.52
N ASN A 85 10.04 -4.24 5.37
CA ASN A 85 11.22 -3.40 5.63
C ASN A 85 12.48 -3.87 4.88
N ASN A 86 12.36 -4.78 3.91
CA ASN A 86 13.48 -5.15 3.05
C ASN A 86 13.99 -3.91 2.28
N ALA A 87 15.30 -3.77 2.15
CA ALA A 87 15.89 -2.64 1.45
C ALA A 87 15.51 -2.67 -0.03
N VAL A 88 15.39 -1.51 -0.66
CA VAL A 88 15.02 -1.35 -2.08
C VAL A 88 13.57 -1.77 -2.40
N VAL A 89 13.16 -3.01 -2.15
CA VAL A 89 11.89 -3.58 -2.66
C VAL A 89 10.80 -3.78 -1.61
N GLY A 90 11.11 -3.57 -0.32
CA GLY A 90 10.13 -3.65 0.75
C GLY A 90 9.01 -2.61 0.60
N ALA A 91 7.78 -2.97 0.97
CA ALA A 91 6.63 -2.08 0.91
C ALA A 91 6.80 -0.77 1.72
N ASN A 92 7.71 -0.77 2.70
CA ASN A 92 8.04 0.39 3.53
C ASN A 92 9.36 1.08 3.12
N ALA A 93 10.05 0.62 2.07
CA ALA A 93 11.37 1.12 1.70
C ALA A 93 11.35 2.62 1.29
N PHE A 94 10.21 3.12 0.82
CA PHE A 94 10.00 4.52 0.43
C PHE A 94 8.87 5.19 1.24
N SER A 95 8.39 4.55 2.31
CA SER A 95 7.27 5.07 3.08
C SER A 95 7.74 6.03 4.17
N HIS A 96 7.04 7.16 4.31
CA HIS A 96 7.35 8.20 5.28
C HIS A 96 6.14 8.46 6.19
N SER A 97 6.14 7.86 7.38
CA SER A 97 5.01 7.97 8.31
C SER A 97 5.13 9.12 9.32
N SER A 98 6.31 9.69 9.49
CA SER A 98 6.54 10.81 10.42
C SER A 98 6.17 12.13 9.78
N GLY A 99 5.34 12.95 10.43
CA GLY A 99 4.91 14.25 9.89
C GLY A 99 6.08 15.19 9.55
N ILE A 100 7.17 15.16 10.32
CA ILE A 100 8.39 15.93 10.00
C ILE A 100 9.12 15.40 8.75
N HIS A 101 9.09 14.09 8.52
CA HIS A 101 9.67 13.50 7.31
C HIS A 101 8.79 13.82 6.10
N GLN A 102 7.47 13.78 6.25
CA GLN A 102 6.53 14.16 5.19
C GLN A 102 6.72 15.64 4.78
N ASP A 103 6.79 16.56 5.75
CA ASP A 103 7.07 17.98 5.48
C ASP A 103 8.43 18.19 4.78
N GLY A 104 9.48 17.50 5.23
CA GLY A 104 10.79 17.56 4.59
C GLY A 104 10.78 16.99 3.16
N MET A 105 10.06 15.89 2.92
CA MET A 105 9.88 15.29 1.59
C MET A 105 9.13 16.21 0.62
N LEU A 106 8.12 16.95 1.10
CA LEU A 106 7.39 17.95 0.31
C LEU A 106 8.30 19.11 -0.10
N LYS A 107 9.26 19.51 0.76
CA LYS A 107 10.21 20.59 0.48
C LYS A 107 11.36 20.15 -0.43
N ASN A 108 11.95 18.99 -0.14
CA ASN A 108 13.03 18.41 -0.92
C ASN A 108 13.15 16.90 -0.67
N LYS A 109 12.77 16.09 -1.66
CA LYS A 109 12.82 14.62 -1.59
C LYS A 109 14.21 14.06 -1.25
N ASN A 110 15.28 14.71 -1.73
CA ASN A 110 16.66 14.27 -1.47
C ASN A 110 17.09 14.38 0.00
N THR A 111 16.27 14.99 0.86
CA THR A 111 16.56 15.09 2.30
C THR A 111 16.53 13.72 2.99
N TYR A 112 15.66 12.81 2.53
CA TYR A 112 15.46 11.50 3.16
C TYR A 112 15.61 10.33 2.19
N GLU A 113 15.40 10.55 0.89
CA GLU A 113 15.51 9.49 -0.13
C GLU A 113 16.86 9.54 -0.84
N ILE A 114 17.63 8.43 -0.73
CA ILE A 114 18.87 8.23 -1.49
C ILE A 114 18.61 7.85 -2.96
N MET A 115 17.39 7.41 -3.28
CA MET A 115 16.92 7.00 -4.59
C MET A 115 15.38 7.09 -4.61
N THR A 116 14.77 7.23 -5.79
CA THR A 116 13.31 7.36 -5.89
C THR A 116 12.63 6.00 -6.14
N PRO A 117 11.34 5.84 -5.82
CA PRO A 117 10.55 4.66 -6.19
C PRO A 117 10.66 4.32 -7.68
N GLU A 118 10.59 5.32 -8.56
CA GLU A 118 10.61 5.13 -10.01
C GLU A 118 11.94 4.57 -10.49
N SER A 119 13.04 4.85 -9.78
CA SER A 119 14.38 4.34 -10.11
C SER A 119 14.45 2.81 -10.10
N ILE A 120 13.51 2.15 -9.43
CA ILE A 120 13.40 0.68 -9.37
C ILE A 120 12.14 0.14 -10.07
N GLY A 121 11.40 1.00 -10.78
CA GLY A 121 10.13 0.65 -11.41
C GLY A 121 8.93 0.58 -10.47
N LEU A 122 9.07 1.07 -9.23
CA LEU A 122 7.93 1.23 -8.33
C LEU A 122 7.16 2.48 -8.76
N LYS A 123 5.96 2.29 -9.33
CA LYS A 123 5.06 3.39 -9.66
C LYS A 123 4.67 4.11 -8.36
N ASN A 124 4.70 5.45 -8.36
CA ASN A 124 4.43 6.31 -7.21
C ASN A 124 3.31 5.74 -6.34
N GLN A 125 3.66 5.32 -5.13
CA GLN A 125 2.69 5.17 -4.07
C GLN A 125 2.55 6.54 -3.43
N ALA A 126 1.33 7.08 -3.43
CA ALA A 126 1.00 8.24 -2.62
C ALA A 126 1.38 7.97 -1.15
N LEU A 127 1.74 9.02 -0.41
CA LEU A 127 2.20 8.89 0.97
C LEU A 127 1.18 8.08 1.79
N ASN A 128 1.59 6.97 2.40
CA ASN A 128 0.66 6.19 3.23
C ASN A 128 0.06 7.07 4.32
N LEU A 129 -1.27 7.22 4.30
CA LEU A 129 -1.99 7.97 5.32
C LEU A 129 -2.21 7.09 6.55
N THR A 130 -1.64 7.53 7.68
CA THR A 130 -1.72 6.86 8.98
C THR A 130 -2.09 7.87 10.06
N SER A 131 -2.36 7.45 11.30
CA SER A 131 -2.73 8.40 12.37
C SER A 131 -1.65 9.42 12.75
N ARG A 132 -0.44 9.26 12.20
CA ARG A 132 0.68 10.22 12.34
C ARG A 132 0.79 11.20 11.17
N SER A 133 0.02 10.98 10.11
CA SER A 133 0.03 11.85 8.94
C SER A 133 -0.69 13.16 9.27
N GLY A 134 -0.09 14.28 8.88
CA GLY A 134 -0.63 15.60 9.14
C GLY A 134 -1.66 16.05 8.10
N ARG A 135 -2.32 17.18 8.36
CA ARG A 135 -3.29 17.82 7.45
C ARG A 135 -2.75 18.01 6.03
N ALA A 136 -1.47 18.37 5.89
CA ALA A 136 -0.83 18.56 4.60
C ALA A 136 -0.82 17.28 3.75
N ALA A 137 -0.63 16.11 4.37
CA ALA A 137 -0.67 14.83 3.68
C ALA A 137 -2.10 14.50 3.22
N VAL A 138 -3.09 14.68 4.10
CA VAL A 138 -4.51 14.47 3.75
C VAL A 138 -4.93 15.39 2.61
N LYS A 139 -4.58 16.68 2.68
CA LYS A 139 -4.84 17.67 1.62
C LYS A 139 -4.19 17.27 0.29
N SER A 140 -2.92 16.88 0.32
CA SER A 140 -2.21 16.44 -0.90
C SER A 140 -2.88 15.24 -1.58
N HIS A 141 -3.50 14.34 -0.81
CA HIS A 141 -4.28 13.23 -1.38
C HIS A 141 -5.58 13.72 -2.01
N MET A 142 -6.35 14.55 -1.30
CA MET A 142 -7.58 15.16 -1.84
C MET A 142 -7.31 15.92 -3.14
N ASP A 143 -6.24 16.73 -3.18
CA ASP A 143 -5.81 17.47 -4.38
C ASP A 143 -5.46 16.50 -5.53
N SER A 144 -4.78 15.38 -5.23
CA SER A 144 -4.40 14.38 -6.23
C SER A 144 -5.57 13.58 -6.80
N MET A 145 -6.64 13.44 -6.02
CA MET A 145 -7.92 12.86 -6.45
C MET A 145 -8.77 13.86 -7.24
N GLY A 146 -8.42 15.15 -7.22
CA GLY A 146 -9.09 16.21 -7.97
C GLY A 146 -10.10 17.04 -7.19
N TYR A 147 -10.18 16.86 -5.86
CA TYR A 147 -11.05 17.66 -4.99
C TYR A 147 -10.42 19.01 -4.66
N LYS A 148 -11.19 20.08 -4.75
CA LYS A 148 -10.76 21.42 -4.33
C LYS A 148 -11.08 21.68 -2.86
N GLU A 149 -10.37 22.64 -2.26
CA GLU A 149 -10.52 22.99 -0.84
C GLU A 149 -11.91 23.52 -0.46
N ASP A 150 -12.69 24.01 -1.42
CA ASP A 150 -14.07 24.47 -1.23
C ASP A 150 -15.10 23.33 -1.27
N GLU A 151 -14.71 22.13 -1.72
CA GLU A 151 -15.60 20.96 -1.82
C GLU A 151 -15.71 20.16 -0.52
N TYR A 152 -14.85 20.44 0.47
CA TYR A 152 -14.83 19.74 1.75
C TYR A 152 -14.27 20.60 2.88
N ASN A 153 -14.66 20.30 4.12
CA ASN A 153 -14.06 20.91 5.30
C ASN A 153 -12.85 20.08 5.77
N LEU A 154 -11.64 20.58 5.50
CA LEU A 154 -10.39 19.87 5.85
C LEU A 154 -10.27 19.57 7.36
N ASP A 155 -10.75 20.44 8.24
CA ASP A 155 -10.66 20.20 9.69
C ASP A 155 -11.61 19.09 10.16
N ALA A 156 -12.84 19.06 9.62
CA ALA A 156 -13.80 17.99 9.90
C ALA A 156 -13.32 16.65 9.32
N LEU A 157 -12.88 16.65 8.05
CA LEU A 157 -12.32 15.48 7.38
C LEU A 157 -11.10 14.94 8.15
N TYR A 158 -10.20 15.83 8.59
CA TYR A 158 -9.02 15.44 9.34
C TYR A 158 -9.35 14.82 10.70
N ALA A 159 -10.37 15.33 11.40
CA ALA A 159 -10.82 14.77 12.66
C ALA A 159 -11.39 13.34 12.50
N ASP A 160 -12.17 13.09 11.44
CA ASP A 160 -12.71 11.76 11.16
C ASP A 160 -11.66 10.81 10.57
N PHE A 161 -10.74 11.34 9.76
CA PHE A 161 -9.53 10.66 9.30
C PHE A 161 -8.73 10.09 10.47
N LEU A 162 -8.45 10.88 11.51
CA LEU A 162 -7.70 10.41 12.69
C LEU A 162 -8.41 9.23 13.37
N LYS A 163 -9.73 9.32 13.57
CA LYS A 163 -10.53 8.25 14.17
C LYS A 163 -10.52 6.97 13.33
N LEU A 164 -10.49 7.09 12.00
CA LEU A 164 -10.41 5.95 11.11
C LEU A 164 -9.00 5.36 11.10
N ALA A 165 -7.97 6.21 11.02
CA ALA A 165 -6.58 5.81 10.99
C ALA A 165 -6.15 5.12 12.29
N ASP A 166 -6.64 5.56 13.46
CA ASP A 166 -6.37 4.88 14.74
C ASP A 166 -6.97 3.46 14.80
N ARG A 167 -8.08 3.22 14.10
CA ARG A 167 -8.74 1.90 14.07
C ARG A 167 -8.21 0.99 12.96
N LYS A 168 -7.95 1.55 11.77
CA LYS A 168 -7.59 0.82 10.55
C LYS A 168 -6.08 0.74 10.32
N GLY A 169 -5.30 1.63 10.95
CA GLY A 169 -3.85 1.77 10.77
C GLY A 169 -3.46 2.53 9.50
N GLN A 170 -3.98 2.10 8.35
CA GLN A 170 -3.79 2.76 7.05
C GLN A 170 -5.12 3.19 6.46
N VAL A 171 -5.18 4.44 6.01
CA VAL A 171 -6.31 5.03 5.29
C VAL A 171 -5.91 5.15 3.82
N PHE A 172 -6.84 4.79 2.94
CA PHE A 172 -6.68 4.88 1.49
C PHE A 172 -7.55 6.00 0.92
N ASP A 173 -7.30 6.36 -0.33
CA ASP A 173 -8.02 7.40 -1.05
C ASP A 173 -9.55 7.23 -1.01
N TYR A 174 -10.04 6.00 -1.25
CA TYR A 174 -11.48 5.69 -1.16
C TYR A 174 -12.06 5.86 0.25
N ASP A 175 -11.26 5.74 1.30
CA ASP A 175 -11.72 6.00 2.66
C ASP A 175 -11.87 7.51 2.89
N LEU A 176 -10.96 8.34 2.35
CA LEU A 176 -11.07 9.80 2.44
C LEU A 176 -12.30 10.30 1.70
N GLU A 177 -12.57 9.80 0.49
CA GLU A 177 -13.80 10.10 -0.25
C GLU A 177 -15.03 9.70 0.57
N ALA A 178 -15.05 8.49 1.13
CA ALA A 178 -16.14 8.05 1.97
C ALA A 178 -16.35 8.97 3.19
N LEU A 179 -15.28 9.35 3.89
CA LEU A 179 -15.36 10.27 5.04
C LEU A 179 -15.90 11.64 4.64
N MET A 180 -15.46 12.17 3.49
CA MET A 180 -15.98 13.42 2.94
C MET A 180 -17.49 13.31 2.65
N HIS A 181 -17.92 12.25 1.96
CA HIS A 181 -19.33 12.01 1.66
C HIS A 181 -20.19 11.82 2.92
N PHE A 182 -19.72 11.06 3.92
CA PHE A 182 -20.43 10.88 5.18
C PHE A 182 -20.53 12.18 6.00
N SER A 183 -19.52 13.05 5.91
CA SER A 183 -19.60 14.37 6.56
C SER A 183 -20.67 15.26 5.93
N ASN A 184 -20.91 15.11 4.61
CA ASN A 184 -21.98 15.82 3.90
C ASN A 184 -23.37 15.17 4.09
N LEU A 185 -23.44 13.84 4.20
CA LEU A 185 -24.70 13.09 4.40
C LEU A 185 -25.28 13.21 5.82
N ARG A 186 -24.47 13.56 6.83
CA ARG A 186 -24.94 13.75 8.22
C ARG A 186 -26.00 14.84 8.38
N GLU A 187 -26.27 15.62 7.34
CA GLU A 187 -27.33 16.63 7.33
C GLU A 187 -28.68 16.12 6.75
N GLU A 188 -28.76 14.91 6.20
CA GLU A 188 -30.00 14.34 5.67
C GLU A 188 -30.52 13.20 6.58
N ASP A 189 -31.81 13.22 6.91
CA ASP A 189 -32.48 12.11 7.59
C ASP A 189 -32.44 10.87 6.67
N ASP A 190 -31.57 9.91 6.99
CA ASP A 190 -31.40 8.66 6.22
C ASP A 190 -32.74 7.89 6.12
N PHE A 191 -33.46 8.06 5.01
CA PHE A 191 -34.72 7.36 4.74
C PHE A 191 -34.51 5.83 4.71
N TYR A 192 -33.33 5.34 4.33
CA TYR A 192 -32.98 3.93 4.32
C TYR A 192 -31.84 3.63 5.29
N LYS A 193 -32.02 2.69 6.23
CA LYS A 193 -30.99 2.30 7.20
C LYS A 193 -30.91 0.80 7.40
N LEU A 194 -29.76 0.21 7.11
CA LEU A 194 -29.52 -1.23 7.30
C LEU A 194 -29.26 -1.53 8.79
N ASN A 195 -30.23 -2.13 9.47
CA ASN A 195 -30.16 -2.47 10.90
C ASN A 195 -29.53 -3.84 11.17
N TYR A 196 -29.64 -4.77 10.21
CA TYR A 196 -29.11 -6.13 10.35
C TYR A 196 -28.63 -6.67 9.01
N LEU A 197 -27.51 -7.40 9.05
CA LEU A 197 -26.95 -8.13 7.91
C LEU A 197 -26.43 -9.48 8.39
N SER A 198 -26.89 -10.55 7.75
CA SER A 198 -26.33 -11.90 7.90
C SER A 198 -26.06 -12.50 6.54
N VAL A 199 -24.86 -13.06 6.37
CA VAL A 199 -24.39 -13.59 5.10
C VAL A 199 -23.86 -15.00 5.32
N GLN A 200 -24.36 -15.95 4.54
CA GLN A 200 -23.84 -17.30 4.46
C GLN A 200 -23.36 -17.56 3.04
N SER A 201 -22.04 -17.73 2.87
CA SER A 201 -21.43 -17.92 1.55
C SER A 201 -20.89 -19.35 1.41
N GLY A 202 -21.26 -20.01 0.31
CA GLY A 202 -20.69 -21.27 -0.15
C GLY A 202 -19.85 -21.09 -1.42
N SER A 203 -19.39 -22.20 -2.02
CA SER A 203 -18.57 -22.19 -3.24
C SER A 203 -19.34 -21.85 -4.53
N VAL A 204 -20.67 -21.98 -4.51
CA VAL A 204 -21.53 -21.81 -5.71
C VAL A 204 -22.51 -20.66 -5.55
N MET A 205 -22.93 -20.35 -4.32
CA MET A 205 -23.92 -19.31 -4.04
C MET A 205 -23.73 -18.75 -2.64
N ALA A 206 -24.25 -17.55 -2.43
CA ALA A 206 -24.41 -16.95 -1.11
C ALA A 206 -25.88 -16.63 -0.84
N THR A 207 -26.26 -16.71 0.43
CA THR A 207 -27.55 -16.27 0.93
C THR A 207 -27.32 -15.10 1.88
N THR A 208 -28.04 -14.01 1.67
CA THR A 208 -28.01 -12.83 2.54
C THR A 208 -29.40 -12.62 3.12
N SER A 209 -29.47 -12.29 4.41
CA SER A 209 -30.67 -11.84 5.10
C SER A 209 -30.43 -10.47 5.71
N ILE A 210 -31.34 -9.52 5.49
CA ILE A 210 -31.24 -8.15 6.00
C ILE A 210 -32.46 -7.74 6.82
N LYS A 211 -32.25 -6.77 7.72
CA LYS A 211 -33.32 -5.88 8.20
C LYS A 211 -32.96 -4.46 7.86
N MET A 212 -33.85 -3.75 7.18
CA MET A 212 -33.64 -2.37 6.75
C MET A 212 -34.83 -1.50 7.13
N GLN A 213 -34.56 -0.39 7.82
CA GLN A 213 -35.50 0.69 8.02
C GLN A 213 -35.71 1.41 6.68
N CYS A 214 -36.97 1.65 6.31
CA CYS A 214 -37.40 2.40 5.13
C CYS A 214 -38.46 3.41 5.59
N GLY A 215 -38.04 4.67 5.82
CA GLY A 215 -38.85 5.67 6.52
C GLY A 215 -39.16 5.21 7.95
N ASP A 216 -40.44 5.05 8.28
CA ASP A 216 -40.90 4.57 9.59
C ASP A 216 -41.07 3.05 9.69
N ALA A 217 -40.93 2.31 8.58
CA ALA A 217 -41.14 0.87 8.54
C ALA A 217 -39.82 0.08 8.57
N GLU A 218 -39.74 -0.98 9.38
CA GLU A 218 -38.64 -1.96 9.30
C GLU A 218 -39.06 -3.13 8.41
N MET A 219 -38.27 -3.40 7.37
CA MET A 219 -38.48 -4.48 6.43
C MET A 219 -37.40 -5.55 6.56
N CYS A 220 -37.80 -6.81 6.44
CA CYS A 220 -36.90 -7.96 6.49
C CYS A 220 -36.94 -8.68 5.14
N GLU A 221 -35.79 -9.05 4.59
CA GLU A 221 -35.71 -9.75 3.31
C GLU A 221 -34.54 -10.72 3.28
N ALA A 222 -34.65 -11.77 2.47
CA ALA A 222 -33.57 -12.68 2.19
C ALA A 222 -33.50 -13.05 0.70
N ALA A 223 -32.30 -13.03 0.16
CA ALA A 223 -32.04 -13.36 -1.23
C ALA A 223 -30.77 -14.19 -1.39
N VAL A 224 -30.70 -14.87 -2.53
CA VAL A 224 -29.53 -15.63 -2.95
C VAL A 224 -28.88 -14.93 -4.13
N GLY A 225 -27.57 -15.10 -4.27
CA GLY A 225 -26.79 -14.55 -5.36
C GLY A 225 -25.58 -15.42 -5.69
N ASN A 226 -24.92 -15.10 -6.80
CA ASN A 226 -23.68 -15.76 -7.20
C ASN A 226 -22.48 -15.42 -6.28
N GLY A 227 -22.70 -14.53 -5.32
CA GLY A 227 -21.77 -14.17 -4.26
C GLY A 227 -22.48 -13.32 -3.19
N PRO A 228 -21.79 -13.04 -2.07
CA PRO A 228 -22.39 -12.34 -0.93
C PRO A 228 -22.81 -10.90 -1.25
N VAL A 229 -22.08 -10.25 -2.16
CA VAL A 229 -22.40 -8.90 -2.64
C VAL A 229 -23.68 -8.94 -3.48
N ASP A 230 -23.73 -9.83 -4.48
CA ASP A 230 -24.92 -10.00 -5.32
C ASP A 230 -26.17 -10.31 -4.49
N ALA A 231 -26.07 -11.27 -3.56
CA ALA A 231 -27.18 -11.62 -2.65
C ALA A 231 -27.66 -10.44 -1.79
N LEU A 232 -26.74 -9.56 -1.35
CA LEU A 232 -27.10 -8.35 -0.62
C LEU A 232 -27.85 -7.35 -1.50
N TYR A 233 -27.36 -7.08 -2.72
CA TYR A 233 -28.03 -6.18 -3.66
C TYR A 233 -29.44 -6.68 -4.01
N GLN A 234 -29.62 -7.99 -4.22
CA GLN A 234 -30.94 -8.59 -4.44
C GLN A 234 -31.91 -8.33 -3.28
N CYS A 235 -31.43 -8.36 -2.02
CA CYS A 235 -32.26 -8.00 -0.88
C CYS A 235 -32.64 -6.52 -0.91
N ILE A 236 -31.67 -5.64 -1.18
CA ILE A 236 -31.91 -4.18 -1.21
C ILE A 236 -32.91 -3.82 -2.31
N TYR A 237 -32.77 -4.39 -3.51
CA TYR A 237 -33.71 -4.16 -4.61
C TYR A 237 -35.14 -4.56 -4.25
N ARG A 238 -35.32 -5.74 -3.65
CA ARG A 238 -36.64 -6.20 -3.21
C ARG A 238 -37.26 -5.33 -2.12
N VAL A 239 -36.45 -4.89 -1.16
CA VAL A 239 -36.93 -4.05 -0.05
C VAL A 239 -37.23 -2.62 -0.52
N THR A 240 -36.46 -2.09 -1.47
CA THR A 240 -36.63 -0.72 -1.95
C THR A 240 -37.59 -0.59 -3.13
N GLY A 241 -37.91 -1.70 -3.81
CA GLY A 241 -38.77 -1.72 -5.00
C GLY A 241 -38.08 -1.22 -6.27
N TYR A 242 -36.75 -1.12 -6.28
CA TYR A 242 -35.97 -0.81 -7.48
C TYR A 242 -35.57 -2.10 -8.21
N GLU A 243 -35.64 -2.10 -9.55
CA GLU A 243 -35.14 -3.17 -10.43
C GLU A 243 -33.66 -3.00 -10.78
#